data_AF-A0A2G9PYP0-F1
#
_entry.id   AF-A0A2G9PYP0-F1
#
_cell.length_a   1.000
_cell.length_b   1.000
_cell.length_c   1.000
_cell.angle_alpha   90.00
_cell.angle_beta   90.00
_cell.angle_gamma   90.00
#
_symmetry.space_group_name_H-M   'P 1'
#
loop_
_entity.id
_entity.type
_entity.pdbx_description
1 polymer ?
#
loop_
_entity_poly.entity_id
_entity_poly.type
_entity_poly.pdbx_seq_one_letter_code
_entity_poly.pdbx_strand_id
1 'polypeptide(L)' 'MPKCVYCGKNYEFPRGTTIATNKGNVHYLCSGKCRKNMEMKRRKVRWISKTKKVKEEKK' A
#
# COMPACT_ATOMS: atom_id res chain seq x y z
N MET A 1 7.83 -2.79 -11.58
CA MET A 1 8.03 -2.27 -10.21
C MET A 1 6.91 -2.76 -9.31
N PRO A 2 7.17 -3.46 -8.20
CA PRO A 2 6.10 -3.99 -7.36
C PRO A 2 5.20 -2.86 -6.83
N LYS A 3 3.89 -3.08 -6.90
CA LYS A 3 2.87 -2.15 -6.44
C LYS A 3 2.54 -2.47 -4.99
N CYS A 4 2.53 -1.46 -4.12
CA CYS A 4 2.13 -1.66 -2.74
C CYS A 4 0.64 -2.02 -2.67
N VAL A 5 0.32 -3.16 -2.06
CA VAL A 5 -1.07 -3.66 -1.92
C VAL A 5 -1.92 -2.70 -1.07
N TYR A 6 -1.30 -1.98 -0.12
CA TYR A 6 -2.02 -1.09 0.79
C TYR A 6 -2.27 0.31 0.21
N CYS A 7 -1.23 1.00 -0.26
CA CYS A 7 -1.34 2.39 -0.71
C CYS A 7 -1.53 2.53 -2.22
N GLY A 8 -1.35 1.45 -2.99
CA GLY A 8 -1.48 1.44 -4.45
C GLY A 8 -0.41 2.23 -5.19
N LYS A 9 0.62 2.74 -4.50
CA LYS A 9 1.75 3.46 -5.10
C LYS A 9 2.78 2.47 -5.65
N ASN A 10 3.35 2.81 -6.79
CA ASN A 10 4.57 2.18 -7.30
C ASN A 10 5.76 2.77 -6.52
N TYR A 11 6.74 1.94 -6.16
CA TYR A 11 7.92 2.39 -5.42
C TYR A 11 9.19 1.98 -6.15
N GLU A 12 10.09 2.94 -6.42
CA GLU A 12 11.25 2.72 -7.31
C GLU A 12 12.36 1.87 -6.69
N PHE A 13 12.53 1.94 -5.37
CA PHE A 13 13.54 1.19 -4.66
C PHE A 13 12.90 0.06 -3.84
N PRO A 14 13.47 -1.16 -3.82
CA PRO A 14 12.98 -2.28 -3.02
C PRO A 14 13.27 -2.07 -1.52
N ARG A 15 12.79 -0.98 -0.93
CA ARG A 15 12.81 -0.67 0.51
C ARG A 15 11.60 -1.25 1.24
N GLY A 16 10.81 -2.04 0.54
CA GLY A 16 9.55 -2.59 1.01
C GLY A 16 9.70 -3.78 1.94
N THR A 17 8.59 -4.17 2.57
CA THR A 17 8.48 -5.45 3.30
C THR A 17 7.53 -6.36 2.54
N THR A 18 7.94 -7.59 2.32
CA THR A 18 7.12 -8.62 1.71
C THR A 18 6.52 -9.50 2.80
N ILE A 19 5.19 -9.62 2.82
CA ILE A 19 4.48 -10.48 3.76
C ILE A 19 3.97 -11.70 2.99
N ALA A 20 4.47 -12.88 3.34
CA ALA A 20 3.91 -14.14 2.88
C ALA A 20 2.80 -14.57 3.84
N THR A 21 1.60 -14.75 3.31
CA THR A 21 0.46 -15.27 4.08
C THR A 21 0.44 -16.79 4.06
N ASN A 22 -0.15 -17.41 5.08
CA ASN A 22 -0.30 -18.88 5.16
C ASN A 22 -1.09 -19.47 3.98
N LYS A 23 -1.85 -18.64 3.24
CA LYS A 23 -2.56 -19.02 2.02
C LYS A 23 -1.68 -18.99 0.76
N GLY A 24 -0.38 -18.75 0.89
CA GLY A 24 0.57 -18.63 -0.22
C GLY A 24 0.56 -17.27 -0.94
N ASN A 25 -0.30 -16.32 -0.53
CA ASN A 25 -0.31 -15.00 -1.16
C ASN A 25 0.86 -14.15 -0.65
N VAL A 26 1.55 -13.51 -1.58
CA VAL A 26 2.66 -12.60 -1.34
C VAL A 26 2.15 -11.16 -1.43
N HIS A 27 2.23 -10.42 -0.33
CA HIS A 27 1.85 -9.02 -0.28
C HIS A 27 3.08 -8.12 -0.23
N TYR A 28 3.24 -7.30 -1.26
CA TYR A 28 4.28 -6.28 -1.32
C TYR A 28 3.81 -4.99 -0.65
N LEU A 29 4.60 -4.50 0.31
CA LEU A 29 4.34 -3.24 1.01
C LEU A 29 5.51 -2.28 0.82
N CYS A 30 5.20 -0.99 0.66
CA CYS A 30 6.24 0.04 0.44
C CYS A 30 6.95 0.51 1.72
N SER A 31 6.35 0.33 2.91
CA SER A 31 6.91 0.86 4.17
C SER A 31 6.28 0.24 5.42
N GLY A 32 6.98 0.34 6.56
CA GLY A 32 6.47 -0.10 7.86
C GLY A 32 5.17 0.60 8.29
N LYS A 33 4.91 1.81 7.79
CA LYS A 33 3.62 2.52 7.99
C LYS A 33 2.46 1.74 7.38
N CYS A 34 2.64 1.19 6.18
CA CYS A 34 1.61 0.38 5.51
C CYS A 34 1.41 -0.96 6.21
N ARG A 35 2.49 -1.57 6.72
CA ARG A 35 2.43 -2.80 7.52
C ARG A 35 1.58 -2.63 8.78
N LYS A 36 1.96 -1.68 9.64
CA LYS A 36 1.24 -1.42 10.90
C LYS A 36 -0.23 -1.10 10.66
N ASN A 37 -0.53 -0.31 9.63
CA ASN A 37 -1.91 0.01 9.29
C ASN A 37 -2.72 -1.19 8.78
N MET A 38 -2.08 -2.10 8.03
CA MET A 38 -2.69 -3.34 7.56
C MET A 38 -2.95 -4.30 8.72
N GLU A 39 -2.02 -4.44 9.66
CA GLU A 39 -2.18 -5.21 10.91
C GLU A 39 -3.33 -4.66 11.77
N MET A 40 -3.44 -3.33 11.90
CA MET A 40 -4.56 -2.66 12.57
C MET A 40 -5.89 -2.70 11.80
N LYS A 41 -5.96 -3.36 10.64
CA LYS A 41 -7.15 -3.46 9.77
C LYS A 41 -7.75 -2.10 9.35
N ARG A 42 -6.94 -1.03 9.35
CA ARG A 42 -7.39 0.33 8.97
C ARG A 42 -7.49 0.42 7.45
N ARG A 43 -8.71 0.41 6.90
CA ARG A 43 -8.94 0.48 5.43
C ARG A 43 -9.18 1.89 4.88
N LYS A 44 -9.78 2.79 5.66
CA LYS A 44 -10.14 4.15 5.22
C LYS A 44 -9.25 5.19 5.90
N VAL A 45 -8.09 5.50 5.30
CA VAL A 45 -7.18 6.50 5.86
C VAL A 45 -7.07 7.71 4.94
N ARG A 46 -7.32 8.91 5.50
CA ARG A 46 -7.40 10.18 4.74
C ARG A 46 -6.17 10.42 3.87
N TRP A 47 -4.97 10.03 4.30
CA TRP A 47 -3.73 10.25 3.54
C TRP A 47 -3.59 9.37 2.29
N ILE A 48 -4.32 8.25 2.18
CA ILE A 48 -4.38 7.41 0.98
C ILE A 48 -5.53 7.86 0.08
N SER A 49 -6.71 8.12 0.66
CA SER A 49 -7.89 8.52 -0.10
C SER A 49 -7.74 9.91 -0.74
N LYS A 50 -7.05 10.86 -0.07
CA LYS A 50 -6.69 12.15 -0.67
C LYS A 50 -5.86 11.98 -1.95
N THR A 51 -4.99 10.97 -2.01
CA THR A 51 -4.16 10.73 -3.20
C THR A 51 -4.96 10.20 -4.40
N LYS A 52 -6.13 9.58 -4.16
CA LYS A 52 -7.02 9.14 -5.24
C LYS A 52 -7.80 10.31 -5.84
N LYS A 53 -8.37 11.19 -4.99
CA LYS A 53 -9.17 12.35 -5.46
C LYS A 53 -8.42 13.28 -6.41
N VAL A 54 -7.15 13.56 -6.11
CA VAL A 54 -6.31 14.46 -6.95
C VAL A 54 -6.06 13.89 -8.37
N LYS A 55 -6.24 12.58 -8.59
CA LYS A 55 -6.07 11.96 -9.92
C LYS A 55 -7.34 11.95 -10.76
N GLU A 56 -8.53 12.06 -10.17
CA GLU A 56 -9.79 12.08 -10.91
C GLU A 56 -10.13 13.48 -11.44
N GLU A 57 -9.66 14.54 -10.80
CA GLU A 57 -9.92 15.94 -11.22
C GLU A 57 -9.04 16.43 -12.39
N LYS A 58 -8.18 15.58 -12.96
CA LYS A 58 -7.28 15.92 -14.08
C LYS A 58 -7.58 15.16 -15.38
N LYS A 59 -8.75 14.55 -15.51
CA LYS A 59 -9.16 13.86 -16.75
C LYS A 59 -10.27 14.60 -17.46
#